data_AF-A0A258LEZ9-F1
#
_entry.id   AF-A0A258LEZ9-F1
#
_cell.length_a   1.000
_cell.length_b   1.000
_cell.length_c   1.000
_cell.angle_alpha   90.00
_cell.angle_beta   90.00
_cell.angle_gamma   90.00
#
_symmetry.space_group_name_H-M   'P 1'
#
loop_
_entity.id
_entity.type
_entity.pdbx_description
1 polymer ?
#
loop_
_entity_poly.entity_id
_entity_poly.type
_entity_poly.pdbx_seq_one_letter_code
_entity_poly.pdbx_strand_id
1 'polypeptide(L)'
;LMDFVSAHNGAIPASAMRSPGQFEHRLLARAKAEVAAAALANGVVPAHNVTLDLKNVETTLSDASRARNEFGFLRMWSIYPTQIQAIVDAMKPNYDEVADAANILVAAQQADWGPIQYAGELHDRATYRYFWEVLQKAKVTGVAISEPANTAFFS
;
A
#
# COMPACT_ATOMS: atom_id res chain seq x y z
N LEU A 1 -8.98 2.60 -16.28
CA LEU A 1 -8.34 1.47 -17.02
C LEU A 1 -8.98 1.28 -18.39
N MET A 2 -10.27 0.95 -18.47
CA MET A 2 -10.95 0.71 -19.75
C MET A 2 -10.84 1.89 -20.72
N ASP A 3 -11.06 3.13 -20.25
CA ASP A 3 -10.91 4.34 -21.08
C ASP A 3 -9.47 4.50 -21.60
N PHE A 4 -8.48 4.23 -20.76
CA PHE A 4 -7.07 4.27 -21.14
C PHE A 4 -6.78 3.27 -22.25
N VAL A 5 -7.21 2.00 -22.09
CA VAL A 5 -7.02 0.96 -23.10
C VAL A 5 -7.73 1.33 -24.41
N SER A 6 -8.97 1.81 -24.33
CA SER A 6 -9.78 2.23 -25.48
C SER A 6 -9.12 3.39 -26.26
N ALA A 7 -8.58 4.38 -25.55
CA ALA A 7 -7.91 5.54 -26.15
C ALA A 7 -6.63 5.20 -26.94
N HIS A 8 -6.09 3.98 -26.80
CA HIS A 8 -4.90 3.53 -27.52
C HIS A 8 -5.22 2.81 -28.84
N ASN A 9 -6.47 2.90 -29.33
CA ASN A 9 -6.87 2.49 -30.69
C ASN A 9 -6.43 1.06 -31.07
N GLY A 10 -6.51 0.12 -30.12
CA GLY A 10 -6.14 -1.28 -30.32
C GLY A 10 -4.65 -1.60 -30.13
N ALA A 11 -3.79 -0.61 -29.85
CA ALA A 11 -2.37 -0.85 -29.55
C ALA A 11 -2.16 -1.55 -28.20
N ILE A 12 -3.15 -1.48 -27.30
CA ILE A 12 -3.18 -2.25 -26.06
C ILE A 12 -4.20 -3.39 -26.24
N PRO A 13 -3.79 -4.67 -26.14
CA PRO A 13 -4.71 -5.78 -26.35
C PRO A 13 -5.73 -5.86 -25.22
N ALA A 14 -6.95 -6.32 -25.52
CA ALA A 14 -8.02 -6.47 -24.53
C ALA A 14 -7.64 -7.42 -23.37
N SER A 15 -6.75 -8.38 -23.61
CA SER A 15 -6.20 -9.25 -22.56
C SER A 15 -5.46 -8.48 -21.47
N ALA A 16 -4.88 -7.31 -21.78
CA ALA A 16 -4.20 -6.45 -20.81
C ALA A 16 -5.16 -5.68 -19.89
N MET A 17 -6.48 -5.78 -20.07
CA MET A 17 -7.44 -5.25 -19.09
C MET A 17 -7.58 -6.13 -17.84
N ARG A 18 -7.02 -7.34 -17.85
CA ARG A 18 -7.06 -8.30 -16.73
C ARG A 18 -5.65 -8.63 -16.28
N SER A 19 -5.55 -9.23 -15.10
CA SER A 19 -4.27 -9.70 -14.58
C SER A 19 -3.78 -10.96 -15.29
N PRO A 20 -2.45 -11.13 -15.42
CA PRO A 20 -1.42 -10.19 -14.95
C PRO A 20 -1.17 -9.00 -15.90
N GLY A 21 -1.76 -9.02 -17.10
CA GLY A 21 -1.51 -8.03 -18.17
C GLY A 21 -1.77 -6.57 -17.79
N GLN A 22 -2.73 -6.29 -16.91
CA GLN A 22 -3.00 -4.92 -16.44
C GLN A 22 -1.84 -4.30 -15.68
N PHE A 23 -0.92 -5.11 -15.14
CA PHE A 23 0.28 -4.68 -14.45
C PHE A 23 1.54 -4.85 -15.31
N GLU A 24 1.58 -5.81 -16.23
CA GLU A 24 2.79 -6.14 -17.00
C GLU A 24 2.89 -5.45 -18.36
N HIS A 25 1.76 -5.06 -18.96
CA HIS A 25 1.80 -4.33 -20.22
C HIS A 25 2.48 -2.97 -20.00
N ARG A 26 3.59 -2.73 -20.70
CA ARG A 26 4.51 -1.59 -20.43
C ARG A 26 3.82 -0.23 -20.39
N LEU A 27 2.85 0.02 -21.28
CA LEU A 27 2.09 1.28 -21.28
C LEU A 27 1.15 1.41 -20.07
N LEU A 28 0.56 0.31 -19.62
CA LEU A 28 -0.33 0.31 -18.44
C LEU A 28 0.49 0.44 -17.15
N ALA A 29 1.60 -0.29 -17.05
CA ALA A 29 2.54 -0.17 -15.94
C ALA A 29 3.04 1.27 -15.78
N ARG A 30 3.50 1.88 -16.89
CA ARG A 30 3.91 3.28 -16.92
C ARG A 30 2.79 4.21 -16.45
N ALA A 31 1.59 4.08 -17.02
CA ALA A 31 0.47 4.96 -16.68
C ALA A 31 0.06 4.83 -15.20
N LYS A 32 0.05 3.61 -14.66
CA LYS A 32 -0.21 3.36 -13.23
C LYS A 32 0.82 4.04 -12.33
N ALA A 33 2.11 3.87 -12.64
CA ALA A 33 3.18 4.50 -11.88
C ALA A 33 3.13 6.04 -11.94
N GLU A 34 2.84 6.61 -13.12
CA GLU A 34 2.68 8.06 -13.29
C GLU A 34 1.51 8.61 -12.46
N VAL A 35 0.35 7.92 -12.46
CA VAL A 35 -0.80 8.30 -11.64
C VAL A 35 -0.46 8.25 -10.14
N ALA A 36 0.19 7.19 -9.69
CA ALA A 36 0.56 7.04 -8.28
C ALA A 36 1.56 8.12 -7.84
N ALA A 37 2.62 8.34 -8.62
CA ALA A 37 3.63 9.35 -8.34
C ALA A 37 3.02 10.76 -8.30
N ALA A 38 2.17 11.10 -9.27
CA ALA A 38 1.52 12.41 -9.33
C ALA A 38 0.59 12.65 -8.13
N ALA A 39 -0.19 11.64 -7.73
CA ALA A 39 -1.07 11.75 -6.57
C ALA A 39 -0.26 11.95 -5.28
N LEU A 40 0.75 11.12 -5.04
CA LEU A 40 1.60 11.17 -3.85
C LEU A 40 2.36 12.51 -3.75
N ALA A 41 2.90 13.02 -4.85
CA ALA A 41 3.60 14.31 -4.89
C ALA A 41 2.69 15.50 -4.52
N ASN A 42 1.36 15.33 -4.64
CA ASN A 42 0.36 16.35 -4.33
C ASN A 42 -0.46 16.03 -3.06
N GLY A 43 -0.03 15.05 -2.26
CA GLY A 43 -0.75 14.65 -1.04
C GLY A 43 -2.15 14.07 -1.31
N VAL A 44 -2.41 13.58 -2.51
CA VAL A 44 -3.66 12.93 -2.92
C VAL A 44 -3.50 11.41 -2.81
N VAL A 45 -4.54 10.73 -2.32
CA VAL A 45 -4.53 9.26 -2.19
C VAL A 45 -4.66 8.61 -3.57
N PRO A 46 -3.63 7.89 -4.08
CA PRO A 46 -3.75 7.16 -5.34
C PRO A 46 -4.71 5.98 -5.19
N ALA A 47 -5.73 5.94 -6.05
CA ALA A 47 -6.74 4.88 -6.08
C ALA A 47 -6.62 4.01 -7.34
N HIS A 48 -6.39 2.71 -7.12
CA HIS A 48 -6.29 1.72 -8.17
C HIS A 48 -7.67 1.36 -8.74
N ASN A 49 -7.70 0.96 -10.02
CA ASN A 49 -8.91 0.46 -10.67
C ASN A 49 -9.42 -0.86 -10.07
N VAL A 50 -10.61 -1.27 -10.51
CA VAL A 50 -11.25 -2.52 -10.11
C VAL A 50 -10.59 -3.76 -10.71
N THR A 51 -10.77 -4.91 -10.07
CA THR A 51 -10.57 -6.23 -10.67
C THR A 51 -11.81 -6.59 -11.47
N LEU A 52 -11.64 -6.97 -12.75
CA LEU A 52 -12.76 -7.31 -13.64
C LEU A 52 -13.34 -8.71 -13.39
N ASP A 53 -12.59 -9.60 -12.73
CA ASP A 53 -13.12 -10.87 -12.26
C ASP A 53 -13.95 -10.65 -10.98
N LEU A 54 -15.27 -10.67 -11.12
CA LEU A 54 -16.19 -10.27 -10.06
C LEU A 54 -16.16 -11.21 -8.85
N LYS A 55 -15.93 -12.50 -9.07
CA LYS A 55 -16.11 -13.54 -8.03
C LYS A 55 -14.78 -14.16 -7.58
N ASN A 56 -13.69 -13.95 -8.31
CA ASN A 56 -12.39 -14.48 -7.95
C ASN A 56 -11.70 -13.61 -6.89
N VAL A 57 -11.84 -14.05 -5.64
CA VAL A 57 -11.25 -13.41 -4.45
C VAL A 57 -9.72 -13.41 -4.53
N GLU A 58 -9.11 -14.51 -4.98
CA GLU A 58 -7.65 -14.64 -5.08
C GLU A 58 -7.06 -13.67 -6.10
N THR A 59 -7.71 -13.52 -7.26
CA THR A 59 -7.29 -12.54 -8.27
C THR A 59 -7.41 -11.12 -7.72
N THR A 60 -8.49 -10.82 -7.00
CA THR A 60 -8.67 -9.50 -6.38
C THR A 60 -7.61 -9.21 -5.32
N LEU A 61 -7.31 -10.19 -4.47
CA LEU A 61 -6.25 -10.09 -3.45
C LEU A 61 -4.89 -9.84 -4.11
N SER A 62 -4.58 -10.60 -5.15
CA SER A 62 -3.35 -10.43 -5.93
C SER A 62 -3.28 -9.05 -6.58
N ASP A 63 -4.35 -8.59 -7.24
CA ASP A 63 -4.40 -7.27 -7.87
C ASP A 63 -4.15 -6.16 -6.84
N ALA A 64 -4.82 -6.22 -5.70
CA ALA A 64 -4.65 -5.24 -4.63
C ALA A 64 -3.23 -5.28 -4.04
N SER A 65 -2.66 -6.47 -3.85
CA SER A 65 -1.29 -6.64 -3.35
C SER A 65 -0.27 -6.02 -4.30
N ARG A 66 -0.38 -6.30 -5.61
CA ARG A 66 0.50 -5.69 -6.63
C ARG A 66 0.32 -4.19 -6.71
N ALA A 67 -0.92 -3.70 -6.69
CA ALA A 67 -1.21 -2.27 -6.70
C ALA A 67 -0.54 -1.54 -5.53
N ARG A 68 -0.58 -2.12 -4.32
CA ARG A 68 0.07 -1.57 -3.14
C ARG A 68 1.59 -1.65 -3.24
N ASN A 69 2.12 -2.87 -3.42
CA ASN A 69 3.53 -3.18 -3.19
C ASN A 69 4.44 -2.86 -4.39
N GLU A 70 3.91 -2.86 -5.62
CA GLU A 70 4.69 -2.57 -6.83
C GLU A 70 4.46 -1.15 -7.36
N PHE A 71 3.28 -0.57 -7.12
CA PHE A 71 2.89 0.70 -7.75
C PHE A 71 2.56 1.83 -6.76
N GLY A 72 2.53 1.57 -5.45
CA GLY A 72 2.30 2.61 -4.43
C GLY A 72 0.85 3.10 -4.35
N PHE A 73 -0.13 2.32 -4.82
CA PHE A 73 -1.54 2.64 -4.59
C PHE A 73 -1.92 2.39 -3.13
N LEU A 74 -2.69 3.33 -2.56
CA LEU A 74 -3.12 3.28 -1.16
C LEU A 74 -4.63 3.00 -1.01
N ARG A 75 -5.33 2.85 -2.13
CA ARG A 75 -6.75 2.54 -2.22
C ARG A 75 -7.00 1.73 -3.49
N MET A 76 -8.06 0.92 -3.50
CA MET A 76 -8.54 0.24 -4.70
C MET A 76 -10.07 0.22 -4.74
N TRP A 77 -10.63 0.34 -5.94
CA TRP A 77 -12.08 0.29 -6.16
C TRP A 77 -12.59 -1.14 -6.11
N SER A 78 -13.79 -1.33 -5.58
CA SER A 78 -14.56 -2.58 -5.65
C SER A 78 -15.78 -2.38 -6.53
N ILE A 79 -16.12 -3.40 -7.33
CA ILE A 79 -17.37 -3.48 -8.11
C ILE A 79 -18.25 -4.65 -7.69
N TYR A 80 -17.81 -5.46 -6.73
CA TYR A 80 -18.57 -6.61 -6.27
C TYR A 80 -18.28 -6.92 -4.79
N PRO A 81 -19.27 -7.33 -3.97
CA PRO A 81 -19.10 -7.47 -2.53
C PRO A 81 -17.95 -8.39 -2.10
N THR A 82 -17.70 -9.51 -2.81
CA THR A 82 -16.62 -10.45 -2.46
C THR A 82 -15.21 -9.86 -2.65
N GLN A 83 -15.09 -8.73 -3.37
CA GLN A 83 -13.82 -8.04 -3.56
C GLN A 83 -13.43 -7.19 -2.34
N ILE A 84 -14.40 -6.77 -1.51
CA ILE A 84 -14.18 -5.77 -0.45
C ILE A 84 -13.14 -6.29 0.55
N GLN A 85 -13.34 -7.49 1.08
CA GLN A 85 -12.45 -8.03 2.11
C GLN A 85 -11.04 -8.30 1.56
N ALA A 86 -10.93 -8.85 0.36
CA ALA A 86 -9.65 -9.08 -0.30
C ALA A 86 -8.86 -7.76 -0.52
N ILE A 87 -9.54 -6.70 -0.97
CA ILE A 87 -8.92 -5.38 -1.12
C ILE A 87 -8.45 -4.85 0.23
N VAL A 88 -9.31 -4.90 1.25
CA VAL A 88 -8.98 -4.42 2.60
C VAL A 88 -7.77 -5.15 3.17
N ASP A 89 -7.72 -6.48 3.04
CA ASP A 89 -6.64 -7.28 3.59
C ASP A 89 -5.31 -7.03 2.87
N ALA A 90 -5.32 -6.95 1.53
CA ALA A 90 -4.12 -6.63 0.76
C ALA A 90 -3.62 -5.18 0.96
N MET A 91 -4.49 -4.26 1.37
CA MET A 91 -4.17 -2.85 1.59
C MET A 91 -3.78 -2.51 3.04
N LYS A 92 -3.73 -3.49 3.94
CA LYS A 92 -3.21 -3.29 5.31
C LYS A 92 -1.67 -3.18 5.29
N PRO A 93 -1.07 -2.45 6.25
CA PRO A 93 0.38 -2.53 6.48
C PRO A 93 0.77 -3.96 6.87
N ASN A 94 2.00 -4.36 6.52
CA ASN A 94 2.52 -5.67 6.89
C ASN A 94 2.72 -5.74 8.41
N TYR A 95 2.31 -6.86 9.03
CA TYR A 95 2.44 -7.04 10.48
C TYR A 95 3.87 -6.91 10.98
N ASP A 96 4.83 -7.52 10.27
CA ASP A 96 6.25 -7.48 10.65
C ASP A 96 6.76 -6.04 10.65
N GLU A 97 6.36 -5.26 9.66
CA GLU A 97 6.70 -3.85 9.54
C GLU A 97 6.06 -2.99 10.66
N VAL A 98 4.86 -3.36 11.12
CA VAL A 98 4.21 -2.72 12.27
C VAL A 98 4.93 -3.05 13.58
N ALA A 99 5.43 -4.28 13.73
CA ALA A 99 6.22 -4.68 14.88
C ALA A 99 7.55 -3.93 14.93
N ASP A 100 8.26 -3.84 13.80
CA ASP A 100 9.48 -3.06 13.67
C ASP A 100 9.22 -1.58 13.95
N ALA A 101 8.15 -1.01 13.35
CA ALA A 101 7.76 0.38 13.60
C ALA A 101 7.54 0.66 15.10
N ALA A 102 6.81 -0.22 15.78
CA ALA A 102 6.55 -0.10 17.21
C ALA A 102 7.86 -0.12 18.02
N ASN A 103 8.74 -1.08 17.74
CA ASN A 103 10.01 -1.24 18.46
C ASN A 103 10.96 -0.06 18.23
N ILE A 104 11.13 0.35 16.96
CA ILE A 104 11.98 1.46 16.56
C ILE A 104 11.51 2.76 17.22
N LEU A 105 10.20 3.04 17.18
CA LEU A 105 9.67 4.29 17.73
C LEU A 105 9.74 4.35 19.26
N VAL A 106 9.48 3.24 19.95
CA VAL A 106 9.65 3.17 21.42
C VAL A 106 11.11 3.38 21.80
N ALA A 107 12.05 2.74 21.11
CA ALA A 107 13.49 2.93 21.35
C ALA A 107 13.94 4.37 21.02
N ALA A 108 13.42 4.94 19.94
CA ALA A 108 13.68 6.34 19.57
C ALA A 108 13.16 7.31 20.64
N GLN A 109 11.97 7.07 21.21
CA GLN A 109 11.43 7.86 22.31
C GLN A 109 12.32 7.77 23.56
N GLN A 110 12.83 6.59 23.90
CA GLN A 110 13.76 6.38 25.03
C GLN A 110 15.12 7.07 24.83
N ALA A 111 15.54 7.25 23.58
CA ALA A 111 16.76 7.94 23.20
C ALA A 111 16.54 9.44 22.91
N ASP A 112 15.46 10.05 23.42
CA ASP A 112 15.09 11.46 23.20
C ASP A 112 15.05 11.86 21.71
N TRP A 113 14.61 10.93 20.85
CA TRP A 113 14.58 11.06 19.40
C TRP A 113 15.95 11.36 18.76
N GLY A 114 17.03 10.95 19.44
CA GLY A 114 18.36 10.80 18.87
C GLY A 114 18.47 9.56 17.97
N PRO A 115 19.60 9.37 17.26
CA PRO A 115 19.83 8.19 16.43
C PRO A 115 19.92 6.91 17.27
N ILE A 116 19.34 5.81 16.76
CA ILE A 116 19.42 4.48 17.38
C ILE A 116 19.94 3.44 16.39
N GLN A 117 20.38 2.30 16.89
CA GLN A 117 20.62 1.12 16.08
C GLN A 117 19.53 0.07 16.36
N TYR A 118 18.90 -0.46 15.32
CA TYR A 118 17.90 -1.54 15.42
C TYR A 118 18.15 -2.57 14.33
N ALA A 119 18.13 -3.86 14.66
CA ALA A 119 18.40 -4.96 13.72
C ALA A 119 19.69 -4.82 12.86
N GLY A 120 20.68 -4.06 13.36
CA GLY A 120 21.94 -3.79 12.64
C GLY A 120 21.92 -2.52 11.79
N GLU A 121 20.78 -1.84 11.63
CA GLU A 121 20.63 -0.61 10.85
C GLU A 121 20.57 0.64 11.73
N LEU A 122 21.08 1.76 11.20
CA LEU A 122 20.98 3.08 11.81
C LEU A 122 19.60 3.68 11.50
N HIS A 123 18.88 4.09 12.53
CA HIS A 123 17.65 4.84 12.40
C HIS A 123 17.79 6.22 13.01
N ASP A 124 17.17 7.19 12.35
CA ASP A 124 17.12 8.58 12.77
C ASP A 124 15.71 9.16 12.50
N ARG A 125 15.56 10.47 12.74
CA ARG A 125 14.29 11.18 12.53
C ARG A 125 13.73 11.05 11.11
N ALA A 126 14.57 10.84 10.09
CA ALA A 126 14.07 10.64 8.74
C ALA A 126 13.33 9.30 8.62
N THR A 127 13.93 8.23 9.15
CA THR A 127 13.31 6.90 9.20
C THR A 127 12.16 6.82 10.20
N TYR A 128 12.22 7.54 11.34
CA TYR A 128 11.13 7.55 12.32
C TYR A 128 9.82 8.08 11.73
N ARG A 129 9.87 9.07 10.81
CA ARG A 129 8.65 9.54 10.11
C ARG A 129 7.97 8.43 9.33
N TYR A 130 8.75 7.60 8.64
CA TYR A 130 8.23 6.46 7.89
C TYR A 130 7.54 5.47 8.83
N PHE A 131 8.23 5.04 9.88
CA PHE A 131 7.68 4.09 10.86
C PHE A 131 6.48 4.66 11.62
N TRP A 132 6.44 5.97 11.84
CA TRP A 132 5.29 6.65 12.43
C TRP A 132 4.05 6.54 11.54
N GLU A 133 4.19 6.79 10.24
CA GLU A 133 3.08 6.61 9.30
C GLU A 133 2.59 5.15 9.24
N VAL A 134 3.51 4.18 9.28
CA VAL A 134 3.16 2.75 9.35
C VAL A 134 2.35 2.47 10.61
N LEU A 135 2.82 2.94 11.77
CA LEU A 135 2.18 2.69 13.05
C LEU A 135 0.80 3.36 13.15
N GLN A 136 0.65 4.58 12.64
CA GLN A 136 -0.64 5.26 12.56
C GLN A 136 -1.63 4.51 11.65
N LYS A 137 -1.17 4.03 10.48
CA LYS A 137 -1.99 3.21 9.57
C LYS A 137 -2.42 1.91 10.23
N ALA A 138 -1.54 1.25 10.98
CA ALA A 138 -1.86 0.05 11.74
C ALA A 138 -3.00 0.30 12.74
N LYS A 139 -2.96 1.42 13.46
CA LYS A 139 -4.00 1.81 14.43
C LYS A 139 -5.37 1.98 13.75
N VAL A 140 -5.42 2.69 12.63
CA VAL A 140 -6.67 2.96 11.90
C VAL A 140 -7.23 1.71 11.23
N THR A 141 -6.37 0.80 10.78
CA THR A 141 -6.76 -0.42 10.06
C THR A 141 -6.97 -1.64 10.97
N GLY A 142 -6.77 -1.49 12.28
CA GLY A 142 -6.96 -2.55 13.26
C GLY A 142 -5.88 -3.64 13.22
N VAL A 143 -4.70 -3.35 12.65
CA VAL A 143 -3.54 -4.25 12.76
C VAL A 143 -3.03 -4.19 14.19
N ALA A 144 -2.71 -5.35 14.78
CA ALA A 144 -2.27 -5.42 16.16
C ALA A 144 -0.95 -4.65 16.37
N ILE A 145 -0.93 -3.80 17.39
CA ILE A 145 0.23 -2.99 17.81
C ILE A 145 0.62 -3.46 19.21
N SER A 146 1.92 -3.52 19.50
CA SER A 146 2.41 -3.91 20.83
C SER A 146 1.87 -2.99 21.93
N GLU A 147 1.67 -3.53 23.13
CA GLU A 147 1.18 -2.75 24.27
C GLU A 147 2.06 -1.54 24.59
N PRO A 148 3.40 -1.63 24.63
CA PRO A 148 4.25 -0.47 24.90
C PRO A 148 4.05 0.67 23.90
N ALA A 149 3.92 0.35 22.61
CA ALA A 149 3.69 1.36 21.58
C ALA A 149 2.27 1.96 21.65
N ASN A 150 1.26 1.17 22.00
CA ASN A 150 -0.09 1.69 22.24
C ASN A 150 -0.12 2.68 23.42
N THR A 151 0.54 2.34 24.53
CA THR A 151 0.64 3.23 25.70
C THR A 151 1.43 4.49 25.38
N ALA A 152 2.54 4.36 24.65
CA ALA A 152 3.42 5.48 24.34
C ALA A 152 2.80 6.51 23.37
N PHE A 153 1.96 6.06 22.42
CA PHE A 153 1.59 6.89 21.27
C PHE A 153 0.09 7.04 20.98
N PHE A 154 -0.77 6.19 21.56
CA PHE A 154 -2.20 6.18 21.24
C PHE A 154 -3.11 6.15 22.47
N SER A 155 -2.56 6.38 23.65
CA SER A 155 -3.30 6.46 24.93
C SER A 155 -3.38 7.89 25.43
#